data_AF-Q16FH3-F1
#
_entry.id   AF-Q16FH3-F1
#
_cell.length_a   1.000
_cell.length_b   1.000
_cell.length_c   1.000
_cell.angle_alpha   90.00
_cell.angle_beta   90.00
_cell.angle_gamma   90.00
#
_symmetry.space_group_name_H-M   'P 1'
#
loop_
_entity.id
_entity.type
_entity.pdbx_description
1 polymer ?
#
loop_
_entity_poly.entity_id
_entity_poly.type
_entity_poly.pdbx_seq_one_letter_code
_entity_poly.pdbx_strand_id
1 'polypeptide(L)'
;MDVRTIEEAVLAFYRSGTRQQEDTHQWLQQIQESPHAWSFCWELMQLNKPSEIQFFGAITLHSKLTKHWAEVPKEAHNEFKQKLLESIVLFGNGPKIVLSQLCISIDETSQNKPRNGTDHDMTAKWYTAKWITTKCYTILQVFVLVQ
;
A
#
# COMPACT_ATOMS: atom_id res chain seq x y z
N MET A 1 11.32 11.99 10.55
CA MET A 1 10.47 11.16 11.41
C MET A 1 11.13 9.80 11.57
N ASP A 2 11.29 9.26 12.78
CA ASP A 2 11.98 7.97 13.00
C ASP A 2 11.03 6.79 12.71
N VAL A 3 11.41 5.92 11.78
CA VAL A 3 10.63 4.74 11.38
C VAL A 3 10.45 3.76 12.53
N ARG A 4 11.45 3.65 13.43
CA ARG A 4 11.37 2.74 14.58
C ARG A 4 10.24 3.11 15.53
N THR A 5 10.02 4.40 15.75
CA THR A 5 8.90 4.89 16.57
C THR A 5 7.55 4.54 15.94
N ILE A 6 7.46 4.56 14.61
CA ILE A 6 6.24 4.16 13.89
C ILE A 6 6.01 2.66 14.06
N GLU A 7 7.05 1.84 13.91
CA GLU A 7 6.97 0.39 14.10
C GLU A 7 6.50 0.02 15.51
N GLU A 8 7.08 0.64 16.53
CA GLU A 8 6.71 0.44 17.93
C GLU A 8 5.25 0.81 18.17
N ALA A 9 4.79 1.94 17.63
CA ALA A 9 3.40 2.38 17.76
C ALA A 9 2.42 1.43 17.03
N VAL A 10 2.77 0.96 15.83
CA VAL A 10 1.96 -0.05 15.11
C VAL A 10 1.84 -1.32 15.94
N LEU A 11 2.97 -1.85 16.44
CA LEU A 11 2.94 -3.04 17.28
C LEU A 11 2.18 -2.81 18.59
N ALA A 12 2.30 -1.63 19.19
CA ALA A 12 1.54 -1.27 20.39
C ALA A 12 0.04 -1.21 20.11
N PHE A 13 -0.38 -0.68 18.95
CA PHE A 13 -1.78 -0.67 18.54
C PHE A 13 -2.36 -2.09 18.44
N TYR A 14 -1.62 -3.03 17.85
CA TYR A 14 -2.03 -4.44 17.75
C TYR A 14 -1.96 -5.21 19.09
N ARG A 15 -1.19 -4.74 20.07
CA ARG A 15 -1.00 -5.41 21.39
C ARG A 15 -1.83 -4.83 22.53
N SER A 16 -2.28 -3.59 22.44
CA SER A 16 -2.85 -2.83 23.57
C SER A 16 -4.37 -2.95 23.70
N GLY A 17 -4.90 -2.63 24.89
CA GLY A 17 -6.35 -2.55 25.16
C GLY A 17 -6.99 -1.23 24.74
N THR A 18 -8.32 -1.13 24.88
CA THR A 18 -9.18 -0.13 24.21
C THR A 18 -8.78 1.34 24.36
N ARG A 19 -8.31 1.80 25.53
CA ARG A 19 -8.02 3.24 25.74
C ARG A 19 -6.67 3.69 25.16
N GLN A 20 -5.64 2.85 25.26
CA GLN A 20 -4.31 3.15 24.69
C GLN A 20 -4.32 3.00 23.15
N GLN A 21 -5.24 2.19 22.62
CA GLN A 21 -5.46 2.08 21.19
C GLN A 21 -5.97 3.38 20.55
N GLU A 22 -6.81 4.17 21.23
CA GLU A 22 -7.40 5.37 20.64
C GLU A 22 -6.35 6.48 20.42
N ASP A 23 -5.54 6.78 21.43
CA ASP A 23 -4.45 7.76 21.31
C ASP A 23 -3.41 7.31 20.26
N THR A 24 -3.07 6.02 20.24
CA THR A 24 -2.14 5.44 19.26
C THR A 24 -2.73 5.51 17.84
N HIS A 25 -4.02 5.24 17.70
CA HIS A 25 -4.72 5.31 16.42
C HIS A 25 -4.73 6.73 15.85
N GLN A 26 -5.07 7.72 16.68
CA GLN A 26 -5.05 9.13 16.26
C GLN A 26 -3.66 9.56 15.81
N TRP A 27 -2.61 9.17 16.55
CA TRP A 27 -1.23 9.47 16.18
C TRP A 27 -0.87 8.82 14.83
N LEU A 28 -1.17 7.53 14.65
CA LEU A 28 -0.92 6.82 13.39
C LEU A 28 -1.65 7.47 12.21
N GLN A 29 -2.90 7.92 12.38
CA GLN A 29 -3.66 8.62 11.34
C GLN A 29 -2.98 9.93 10.92
N GLN A 30 -2.56 10.76 11.88
CA GLN A 30 -1.86 12.03 11.58
C GLN A 30 -0.58 11.79 10.77
N ILE A 31 0.13 10.71 11.07
CA ILE A 31 1.37 10.34 10.40
C ILE A 31 1.14 9.85 8.98
N GLN A 32 0.07 9.10 8.74
CA GLN A 32 -0.33 8.67 7.40
C GLN A 32 -0.60 9.85 6.47
N GLU A 33 -1.17 10.93 7.00
CA GLU A 33 -1.46 12.15 6.25
C GLU A 33 -0.20 13.01 6.00
N SER A 34 0.84 12.85 6.83
CA SER A 34 2.06 13.64 6.72
C SER A 34 2.81 13.43 5.39
N PRO A 35 3.53 14.43 4.86
CA PRO A 35 4.34 14.27 3.64
C PRO A 35 5.43 13.20 3.77
N HIS A 36 5.89 12.93 5.00
CA HIS A 36 6.90 11.90 5.29
C HIS A 36 6.42 10.48 4.99
N ALA A 37 5.09 10.27 4.90
CA ALA A 37 4.51 8.96 4.63
C ALA A 37 4.91 8.37 3.28
N TRP A 38 5.22 9.20 2.29
CA TRP A 38 5.76 8.75 1.01
C TRP A 38 7.11 8.05 1.13
N SER A 39 7.91 8.38 2.15
CA SER A 39 9.21 7.74 2.40
C SER A 39 9.05 6.51 3.27
N PHE A 40 8.52 6.69 4.49
CA PHE A 40 8.54 5.62 5.48
C PHE A 40 7.64 4.44 5.11
N CYS A 41 6.57 4.63 4.31
CA CYS A 41 5.71 3.50 3.93
C CYS A 41 6.49 2.39 3.20
N TRP A 42 7.47 2.75 2.36
CA TRP A 42 8.35 1.78 1.70
C TRP A 42 9.27 1.08 2.68
N GLU A 43 9.76 1.82 3.67
CA GLU A 43 10.61 1.25 4.72
C GLU A 43 9.80 0.25 5.55
N LEU A 44 8.54 0.55 5.90
CA LEU A 44 7.67 -0.36 6.65
C LEU A 44 7.30 -1.63 5.87
N MET A 45 7.27 -1.55 4.53
CA MET A 45 7.02 -2.70 3.65
C MET A 45 8.29 -3.51 3.32
N GLN A 46 9.31 -3.52 4.17
CA GLN A 46 10.44 -4.43 3.97
C GLN A 46 10.08 -5.86 4.36
N LEU A 47 10.55 -6.85 3.59
CA LEU A 47 10.22 -8.28 3.79
C LEU A 47 10.67 -8.85 5.15
N ASN A 48 11.67 -8.24 5.79
CA ASN A 48 12.16 -8.63 7.11
C ASN A 48 11.29 -8.10 8.27
N LYS A 49 10.25 -7.31 7.99
CA LYS A 49 9.35 -6.74 9.00
C LYS A 49 8.12 -7.64 9.25
N PRO A 50 7.52 -7.57 10.45
CA PRO A 50 6.26 -8.24 10.75
C PRO A 50 5.13 -7.83 9.79
N SER A 51 4.17 -8.73 9.59
CA SER A 51 3.01 -8.53 8.71
C SER A 51 2.18 -7.29 9.07
N GLU A 52 2.06 -6.98 10.36
CA GLU A 52 1.31 -5.85 10.91
C GLU A 52 1.94 -4.52 10.47
N ILE A 53 3.27 -4.45 10.51
CA ILE A 53 4.04 -3.29 10.08
C ILE A 53 3.98 -3.14 8.57
N GLN A 54 4.15 -4.25 7.83
CA GLN A 54 4.05 -4.24 6.37
C GLN A 54 2.65 -3.81 5.90
N PHE A 55 1.61 -4.32 6.57
CA PHE A 55 0.23 -3.94 6.29
C PHE A 55 -0.01 -2.46 6.53
N PHE A 56 0.48 -1.93 7.67
CA PHE A 56 0.40 -0.50 7.93
C PHE A 56 1.11 0.34 6.85
N GLY A 57 2.29 -0.08 6.40
CA GLY A 57 2.99 0.55 5.28
C GLY A 57 2.15 0.55 4.00
N ALA A 58 1.52 -0.58 3.67
CA ALA A 58 0.73 -0.74 2.46
C ALA A 58 -0.56 0.10 2.46
N ILE A 59 -1.31 0.13 3.57
CA ILE A 59 -2.52 0.98 3.68
C ILE A 59 -2.16 2.47 3.66
N THR A 60 -0.99 2.83 4.21
CA THR A 60 -0.48 4.20 4.20
C THR A 60 -0.15 4.63 2.77
N LEU A 61 0.57 3.78 2.03
CA LEU A 61 0.91 4.01 0.64
C LEU A 61 -0.35 4.15 -0.23
N HIS A 62 -1.33 3.26 -0.05
CA HIS A 62 -2.63 3.36 -0.72
C HIS A 62 -3.32 4.69 -0.44
N SER A 63 -3.50 5.05 0.83
CA SER A 63 -4.12 6.33 1.22
C SER A 63 -3.43 7.53 0.59
N LYS A 64 -2.08 7.51 0.54
CA LYS A 64 -1.27 8.53 -0.13
C LYS A 64 -1.52 8.56 -1.65
N LEU A 65 -1.62 7.41 -2.30
CA LEU A 65 -1.93 7.31 -3.72
C LEU A 65 -3.34 7.78 -4.07
N THR A 66 -4.34 7.49 -3.24
CA THR A 66 -5.72 7.91 -3.48
C THR A 66 -5.91 9.40 -3.22
N LYS A 67 -5.40 9.92 -2.09
CA LYS A 67 -5.74 11.26 -1.60
C LYS A 67 -4.70 12.32 -1.93
N HIS A 68 -3.43 11.94 -2.06
CA HIS A 68 -2.29 12.85 -2.10
C HIS A 68 -1.44 12.70 -3.37
N TRP A 69 -1.96 12.06 -4.42
CA TRP A 69 -1.21 11.84 -5.67
C TRP A 69 -0.60 13.12 -6.27
N ALA A 70 -1.27 14.26 -6.09
CA ALA A 70 -0.78 15.56 -6.55
C ALA A 70 0.53 16.01 -5.87
N GLU A 71 0.91 15.41 -4.72
CA GLU A 71 2.20 15.64 -4.06
C GLU A 71 3.38 15.00 -4.82
N VAL A 72 3.12 13.99 -5.67
CA VAL A 72 4.16 13.32 -6.45
C VAL A 72 4.48 14.15 -7.70
N PRO A 73 5.74 14.58 -7.90
CA PRO A 73 6.16 15.30 -9.10
C PRO A 73 5.87 14.48 -10.37
N LYS A 74 5.41 15.13 -11.44
CA LYS A 74 5.02 14.45 -12.69
C LYS A 74 6.19 13.68 -13.32
N GLU A 75 7.39 14.21 -13.14
CA GLU A 75 8.65 13.64 -13.60
C GLU A 75 8.96 12.31 -12.88
N ALA A 76 8.54 12.19 -11.62
CA ALA A 76 8.75 11.01 -10.79
C ALA A 76 7.60 9.97 -10.92
N HIS A 77 6.53 10.25 -11.65
CA HIS A 77 5.38 9.33 -11.76
C HIS A 77 5.77 7.97 -12.34
N ASN A 78 6.64 7.95 -13.34
CA ASN A 78 7.06 6.71 -13.98
C ASN A 78 7.96 5.88 -13.06
N GLU A 79 8.95 6.52 -12.42
CA GLU A 79 9.83 5.88 -11.44
C GLU A 79 9.03 5.32 -10.27
N PHE A 80 8.05 6.08 -9.77
CA PHE A 80 7.17 5.64 -8.70
C PHE A 80 6.35 4.40 -9.10
N LYS A 81 5.74 4.40 -10.28
CA LYS A 81 4.97 3.25 -10.79
C LYS A 81 5.85 2.01 -10.95
N GLN A 82 7.08 2.20 -11.43
CA GLN A 82 8.05 1.11 -11.53
C GLN A 82 8.38 0.54 -10.14
N LYS A 83 8.70 1.39 -9.17
CA LYS A 83 8.97 0.96 -7.78
C LYS A 83 7.78 0.21 -7.15
N LEU A 84 6.56 0.66 -7.44
CA LEU A 84 5.34 0.00 -6.99
C LEU A 84 5.16 -1.39 -7.62
N LEU A 85 5.40 -1.53 -8.93
CA LEU A 85 5.38 -2.81 -9.62
C LEU A 85 6.45 -3.77 -9.10
N GLU A 86 7.67 -3.29 -8.90
CA GLU A 86 8.77 -4.06 -8.30
C GLU A 86 8.40 -4.55 -6.90
N SER A 87 7.72 -3.71 -6.11
CA SER A 87 7.23 -4.07 -4.78
C SER A 87 6.16 -5.17 -4.85
N ILE A 88 5.24 -5.13 -5.82
CA ILE A 88 4.25 -6.22 -6.01
C ILE A 88 4.94 -7.53 -6.35
N VAL A 89 5.93 -7.52 -7.23
CA VAL A 89 6.69 -8.71 -7.58
C VAL A 89 7.41 -9.26 -6.35
N LEU A 90 8.03 -8.37 -5.55
CA LEU A 90 8.70 -8.73 -4.31
C LEU A 90 7.74 -9.37 -3.28
N PHE A 91 6.54 -8.82 -3.14
CA PHE A 91 5.49 -9.33 -2.25
C PHE A 91 4.70 -10.50 -2.85
N GLY A 92 5.01 -10.96 -4.05
CA GLY A 92 4.30 -12.07 -4.72
C GLY A 92 4.28 -13.37 -3.90
N ASN A 93 5.32 -13.60 -3.09
CA ASN A 93 5.41 -14.73 -2.14
C ASN A 93 5.23 -14.30 -0.67
N GLY A 94 4.94 -13.03 -0.41
CA GLY A 94 4.78 -12.46 0.94
C GLY A 94 3.35 -12.54 1.47
N PRO A 95 3.03 -11.78 2.54
CA PRO A 95 1.68 -11.74 3.08
C PRO A 95 0.66 -11.26 2.05
N LYS A 96 -0.32 -12.11 1.73
CA LYS A 96 -1.34 -11.83 0.71
C LYS A 96 -2.08 -10.52 0.95
N ILE A 97 -2.28 -10.15 2.22
CA ILE A 97 -2.95 -8.90 2.59
C ILE A 97 -2.19 -7.65 2.12
N VAL A 98 -0.85 -7.67 2.16
CA VAL A 98 0.02 -6.59 1.68
C VAL A 98 0.00 -6.55 0.16
N LEU A 99 0.12 -7.70 -0.49
CA LEU A 99 0.04 -7.84 -1.94
C LEU A 99 -1.29 -7.30 -2.49
N SER A 100 -2.42 -7.66 -1.88
CA SER A 100 -3.74 -7.18 -2.26
C SER A 100 -3.82 -5.65 -2.21
N GLN A 101 -3.29 -5.03 -1.15
CA GLN A 101 -3.31 -3.59 -1.00
C GLN A 101 -2.45 -2.87 -2.05
N LEU A 102 -1.30 -3.43 -2.39
CA LEU A 102 -0.43 -2.90 -3.46
C LEU A 102 -1.09 -3.02 -4.83
N CYS A 103 -1.78 -4.13 -5.12
CA CYS A 103 -2.53 -4.29 -6.36
C CYS A 103 -3.67 -3.28 -6.51
N ILE A 104 -4.38 -2.96 -5.42
CA ILE A 104 -5.43 -1.93 -5.41
C ILE A 104 -4.82 -0.54 -5.64
N SER A 105 -3.72 -0.25 -4.95
CA SER A 105 -2.98 1.02 -5.06
C SER A 105 -2.55 1.30 -6.51
N ILE A 106 -2.15 0.26 -7.24
CA ILE A 106 -1.86 0.35 -8.66
C ILE A 106 -3.10 0.80 -9.44
N ASP A 107 -4.26 0.14 -9.28
CA ASP A 107 -5.49 0.49 -10.02
C ASP A 107 -5.88 1.97 -9.87
N GLU A 108 -5.72 2.54 -8.68
CA GLU A 108 -6.03 3.95 -8.40
C GLU A 108 -5.08 4.93 -9.11
N THR A 109 -3.78 4.62 -9.15
CA THR A 109 -2.81 5.46 -9.88
C THR A 109 -3.07 5.52 -11.38
N SER A 110 -3.76 4.50 -11.93
CA SER A 110 -4.19 4.48 -13.33
C SER A 110 -5.37 5.39 -13.61
N GLN A 111 -6.28 5.56 -12.65
CA GLN A 111 -7.45 6.43 -12.79
C GLN A 111 -7.09 7.92 -12.71
N ASN A 112 -5.97 8.24 -12.04
CA ASN A 112 -5.44 9.61 -11.93
C ASN A 112 -4.67 10.11 -13.16
N LYS A 113 -4.84 9.49 -14.33
CA LYS A 113 -4.25 9.95 -15.60
C LYS A 113 -5.04 11.16 -16.13
N PRO A 114 -4.40 12.27 -16.55
CA PRO A 114 -5.09 13.21 -17.44
C PRO A 114 -5.50 12.45 -18.71
N ARG A 115 -6.76 12.58 -19.12
CA ARG A 115 -7.47 11.79 -20.16
C ARG A 115 -6.78 11.64 -21.54
N ASN A 116 -5.61 12.22 -21.77
CA ASN A 116 -4.97 12.27 -23.07
C ASN A 116 -3.59 11.60 -23.02
N GLY A 117 -3.48 10.39 -23.57
CA GLY A 117 -2.18 9.74 -23.83
C GLY A 117 -2.29 8.23 -23.97
N THR A 118 -2.31 7.77 -25.21
CA THR A 118 -2.27 6.36 -25.64
C THR A 118 -0.91 5.76 -25.34
N ASP A 119 -0.80 4.87 -24.35
CA ASP A 119 0.40 4.07 -24.12
C ASP A 119 0.00 2.59 -23.99
N HIS A 120 0.12 1.86 -25.10
CA HIS A 120 -0.45 0.51 -25.28
C HIS A 120 0.36 -0.59 -24.56
N ASP A 121 1.64 -0.37 -24.24
CA ASP A 121 2.49 -1.37 -23.57
C ASP A 121 2.15 -1.50 -22.08
N MET A 122 1.84 -0.37 -21.44
CA MET A 122 1.40 -0.38 -20.05
C MET A 122 0.09 -1.17 -19.91
N THR A 123 -0.91 -0.96 -20.78
CA THR A 123 -2.23 -1.61 -20.69
C THR A 123 -2.14 -3.14 -20.62
N ALA A 124 -1.20 -3.78 -21.31
CA ALA A 124 -1.03 -5.23 -21.25
C ALA A 124 -0.58 -5.70 -19.86
N LYS A 125 0.39 -5.01 -19.25
CA LYS A 125 0.85 -5.26 -17.87
C LYS A 125 -0.27 -5.01 -16.84
N TRP A 126 -1.15 -4.04 -17.11
CA TRP A 126 -2.36 -3.76 -16.31
C TRP A 126 -3.40 -4.87 -16.38
N TYR A 127 -3.67 -5.46 -17.55
CA TYR A 127 -4.61 -6.58 -17.65
C TYR A 127 -4.10 -7.83 -16.93
N THR A 128 -2.79 -8.09 -16.93
CA THR A 128 -2.20 -9.16 -16.11
C THR A 128 -2.31 -8.88 -14.62
N ALA A 129 -2.06 -7.65 -14.17
CA ALA A 129 -2.24 -7.27 -12.77
C ALA A 129 -3.70 -7.38 -12.35
N LYS A 130 -4.63 -6.87 -13.16
CA LYS A 130 -6.09 -6.98 -12.98
C LYS A 130 -6.56 -8.44 -12.94
N TRP A 131 -5.99 -9.32 -13.76
CA TRP A 131 -6.28 -10.77 -13.72
C TRP A 131 -5.82 -11.41 -12.40
N ILE A 132 -4.66 -11.01 -11.88
CA ILE A 132 -4.18 -11.43 -10.56
C ILE A 132 -5.11 -10.90 -9.47
N THR A 133 -5.52 -9.63 -9.51
CA THR A 133 -6.46 -9.05 -8.53
C THR A 133 -7.83 -9.72 -8.59
N THR A 134 -8.38 -9.98 -9.78
CA THR A 134 -9.68 -10.64 -9.95
C THR A 134 -9.65 -12.11 -9.50
N LYS A 135 -8.58 -12.88 -9.81
CA LYS A 135 -8.46 -14.26 -9.31
C LYS A 135 -8.13 -14.33 -7.82
N CYS A 136 -7.34 -13.40 -7.29
CA CYS A 136 -7.09 -13.31 -5.85
C CYS A 136 -8.36 -12.92 -5.08
N TYR A 137 -9.21 -12.03 -5.61
CA TYR A 137 -10.49 -11.67 -4.99
C TYR A 137 -11.47 -12.86 -4.89
N THR A 138 -11.54 -13.72 -5.91
CA THR A 138 -12.41 -14.93 -5.83
C THR A 138 -11.87 -15.96 -4.83
N ILE A 139 -10.55 -16.10 -4.72
CA ILE A 139 -9.93 -17.03 -3.75
C ILE A 139 -10.01 -16.49 -2.32
N LEU A 140 -9.91 -15.17 -2.11
CA LEU A 140 -10.08 -14.53 -0.80
C LEU A 140 -11.55 -14.51 -0.33
N GLN A 141 -12.53 -14.33 -1.22
CA GLN A 141 -13.94 -14.42 -0.82
C GLN A 141 -14.35 -15.84 -0.41
N VAL A 142 -13.75 -16.89 -0.99
CA VAL A 142 -14.01 -18.28 -0.58
C VAL A 142 -13.39 -18.60 0.78
N PHE A 143 -12.28 -17.95 1.16
CA PHE A 143 -11.60 -18.24 2.43
C PHE A 143 -12.19 -17.49 3.64
N VAL A 144 -12.81 -16.32 3.43
CA VAL A 144 -13.49 -15.54 4.49
C VAL A 144 -14.90 -16.07 4.80
N LEU A 145 -15.50 -16.85 3.90
CA LEU A 145 -16.83 -17.47 4.09
C LEU A 145 -16.79 -18.89 4.70
N VAL A 146 -15.61 -19.42 5.05
CA VAL A 146 -15.43 -20.80 5.57
C VAL A 146 -14.67 -20.84 6.92
N GLN A 147 -14.64 -19.74 7.66
CA GLN A 147 -14.23 -19.69 9.08
C GLN A 147 -15.29 -18.95 9.87
#